data_AF-A0A2W6MRU6-F1
#
_entry.id   AF-A0A2W6MRU6-F1
#
_cell.length_a   1.000
_cell.length_b   1.000
_cell.length_c   1.000
_cell.angle_alpha   90.00
_cell.angle_beta   90.00
_cell.angle_gamma   90.00
#
_symmetry.space_group_name_H-M   'P 1'
#
loop_
_entity.id
_entity.type
_entity.pdbx_description
1 polymer ?
#
loop_
_entity_poly.entity_id
_entity_poly.type
_entity_poly.pdbx_seq_one_letter_code
_entity_poly.pdbx_strand_id
1 'polypeptide(L)'
;MKYKYIKWNEEEKCAIFFPDIDYSLWKKTQLKENAYNNPALILSSNLITKVDILELFEYYILFICGKSMGISRWECNNLILLNADTDSNFFSLNTPKSTYISEYINILGQLFLAGYIDFGSYYDNDDRDKIDYPTNLSYYKEDKYQAWIYFRDNFFYTNAFLKSDEDDILIYKDQEYTEKTLPKLKEGEIIYSTMYSPTSWDTPKYWSEYNIWVARTQKGTKYFNEVLAPKFYNKYKDLEVEIDNKGNVIRWIGGVNG
;
A
#
# COMPACT_ATOMS: atom_id res chain seq x y z
N MET A 1 25.12 17.25 2.94
CA MET A 1 25.23 16.19 3.98
C MET A 1 24.98 14.86 3.31
N LYS A 2 25.69 13.79 3.71
CA LYS A 2 25.54 12.46 3.13
C LYS A 2 24.66 11.60 4.02
N TYR A 3 23.77 10.83 3.41
CA TYR A 3 22.83 9.95 4.10
C TYR A 3 22.82 8.58 3.44
N LYS A 4 22.74 7.53 4.25
CA LYS A 4 22.55 6.17 3.72
C LYS A 4 21.16 6.05 3.10
N TYR A 5 21.10 5.42 1.94
CA TYR A 5 19.84 5.11 1.28
C TYR A 5 19.03 4.10 2.10
N ILE A 6 19.70 3.03 2.54
CA ILE A 6 19.10 2.05 3.44
C ILE A 6 20.04 1.66 4.58
N LYS A 7 19.43 1.21 5.68
CA LYS A 7 20.12 0.54 6.79
C LYS A 7 19.34 -0.72 7.15
N TRP A 8 20.07 -1.75 7.56
CA TRP A 8 19.44 -2.95 8.10
C TRP A 8 18.91 -2.68 9.50
N ASN A 9 17.65 -3.07 9.74
CA ASN A 9 17.04 -3.11 11.07
C ASN A 9 17.02 -4.56 11.54
N GLU A 10 17.72 -4.86 12.63
CA GLU A 10 17.82 -6.20 13.21
C GLU A 10 16.54 -6.68 13.89
N GLU A 11 15.75 -5.75 14.46
CA GLU A 11 14.50 -6.05 15.15
C GLU A 11 13.42 -6.46 14.13
N GLU A 12 13.27 -5.65 13.07
CA GLU A 12 12.27 -5.85 12.01
C GLU A 12 12.74 -6.74 10.87
N LYS A 13 14.03 -7.10 10.85
CA LYS A 13 14.71 -7.94 9.85
C LYS A 13 14.50 -7.43 8.42
N CYS A 14 14.64 -6.12 8.24
CA CYS A 14 14.37 -5.46 6.96
C CYS A 14 15.30 -4.27 6.70
N ALA A 15 15.36 -3.84 5.44
CA ALA A 15 15.96 -2.57 5.06
C ALA A 15 15.01 -1.40 5.36
N ILE A 16 15.48 -0.40 6.10
CA ILE A 16 14.78 0.86 6.35
C ILE A 16 15.40 1.94 5.48
N PHE A 17 14.56 2.71 4.78
CA PHE A 17 14.98 3.78 3.90
C PHE A 17 15.27 5.06 4.67
N PHE A 18 16.39 5.71 4.33
CA PHE A 18 16.83 7.00 4.85
C PHE A 18 16.70 7.21 6.37
N PRO A 19 17.11 6.25 7.21
CA PRO A 19 16.87 6.31 8.66
C PRO A 19 17.61 7.46 9.36
N ASP A 20 18.64 8.01 8.71
CA ASP A 20 19.52 9.02 9.29
C ASP A 20 19.14 10.47 8.88
N ILE A 21 18.06 10.66 8.10
CA ILE A 21 17.57 11.99 7.72
C ILE A 21 16.67 12.54 8.84
N ASP A 22 17.05 13.69 9.41
CA ASP A 22 16.22 14.41 10.39
C ASP A 22 14.87 14.81 9.79
N TYR A 23 13.79 14.64 10.54
CA TYR A 23 12.42 14.97 10.14
C TYR A 23 12.23 16.44 9.66
N SER A 24 12.95 17.39 10.24
CA SER A 24 12.92 18.80 9.85
C SER A 24 13.59 19.06 8.49
N LEU A 25 14.60 18.26 8.13
CA LEU A 25 15.21 18.27 6.80
C LEU A 25 14.34 17.50 5.82
N TRP A 26 13.84 16.32 6.24
CA TRP A 26 12.88 15.49 5.50
C TRP A 26 11.71 16.34 4.98
N LYS A 27 11.08 17.14 5.86
CA LYS A 27 9.97 18.05 5.49
C LYS A 27 10.30 19.09 4.41
N LYS A 28 11.56 19.50 4.30
CA LYS A 28 12.01 20.53 3.34
C LYS A 28 12.46 19.94 2.03
N THR A 29 12.80 18.66 2.04
CA THR A 29 13.18 17.99 0.81
C THR A 29 12.02 17.96 -0.18
N GLN A 30 12.34 17.83 -1.47
CA GLN A 30 11.35 17.52 -2.51
C GLN A 30 10.71 16.12 -2.32
N LEU A 31 11.04 15.43 -1.21
CA LEU A 31 10.55 14.10 -0.82
C LEU A 31 9.21 14.16 -0.06
N LYS A 32 8.46 15.25 -0.23
CA LYS A 32 7.18 15.45 0.43
C LYS A 32 6.05 14.94 -0.46
N GLU A 33 5.37 13.90 -0.01
CA GLU A 33 3.90 13.77 -0.06
C GLU A 33 3.45 12.80 1.04
N ASN A 34 2.51 13.30 1.85
CA ASN A 34 1.72 12.72 2.94
C ASN A 34 2.28 11.52 3.76
N ALA A 35 2.51 11.81 5.05
CA ALA A 35 2.54 10.96 6.26
C ALA A 35 3.22 9.57 6.30
N TYR A 36 3.47 8.86 5.20
CA TYR A 36 4.05 7.52 5.20
C TYR A 36 4.86 7.26 3.93
N ASN A 37 6.18 7.11 4.09
CA ASN A 37 7.13 6.36 3.25
C ASN A 37 6.77 6.11 1.76
N ASN A 38 6.57 7.15 0.94
CA ASN A 38 6.27 6.98 -0.48
C ASN A 38 7.43 6.29 -1.24
N PRO A 39 7.23 5.14 -1.90
CA PRO A 39 8.27 4.44 -2.66
C PRO A 39 8.67 5.13 -3.97
N ALA A 40 7.88 6.10 -4.45
CA ALA A 40 8.25 6.93 -5.60
C ALA A 40 9.59 7.66 -5.37
N LEU A 41 9.93 7.92 -4.11
CA LEU A 41 11.15 8.60 -3.65
C LEU A 41 12.36 7.67 -3.56
N ILE A 42 12.08 6.37 -3.46
CA ILE A 42 13.06 5.30 -3.41
C ILE A 42 13.63 5.07 -4.81
N LEU A 43 12.97 5.54 -5.88
CA LEU A 43 13.39 5.44 -7.27
C LEU A 43 14.22 6.67 -7.68
N SER A 44 15.52 6.46 -7.86
CA SER A 44 16.47 7.47 -8.34
C SER A 44 16.87 7.23 -9.79
N SER A 45 17.56 8.19 -10.40
CA SER A 45 18.12 8.00 -11.74
C SER A 45 19.19 6.88 -11.82
N ASN A 46 19.61 6.31 -10.69
CA ASN A 46 20.50 5.15 -10.62
C ASN A 46 19.75 3.83 -10.36
N LEU A 47 18.42 3.86 -10.32
CA LEU A 47 17.52 2.74 -9.98
C LEU A 47 16.55 2.43 -11.14
N ILE A 48 16.89 2.84 -12.36
CA ILE A 48 15.94 2.93 -13.50
C ILE A 48 16.00 1.73 -14.45
N THR A 49 16.28 0.51 -13.98
CA THR A 49 15.80 -0.63 -14.77
C THR A 49 14.37 -0.94 -14.36
N LYS A 50 13.56 -1.40 -15.32
CA LYS A 50 12.21 -1.90 -15.02
C LYS A 50 12.25 -2.97 -13.91
N VAL A 51 13.30 -3.79 -13.88
CA VAL A 51 13.50 -4.83 -12.86
C VAL A 51 13.64 -4.22 -11.47
N ASP A 52 14.46 -3.17 -11.30
CA ASP A 52 14.62 -2.49 -10.01
C ASP A 52 13.30 -1.94 -9.46
N ILE A 53 12.47 -1.38 -10.36
CA ILE A 53 11.15 -0.84 -9.99
C ILE A 53 10.20 -1.96 -9.53
N LEU A 54 10.17 -3.08 -10.24
CA LEU A 54 9.33 -4.22 -9.86
C LEU A 54 9.78 -4.87 -8.55
N GLU A 55 11.10 -5.00 -8.34
CA GLU A 55 11.66 -5.50 -7.08
C GLU A 55 11.34 -4.57 -5.91
N LEU A 56 11.37 -3.25 -6.14
CA LEU A 56 10.94 -2.28 -5.14
C LEU A 56 9.46 -2.45 -4.80
N PHE A 57 8.59 -2.63 -5.79
CA PHE A 57 7.17 -2.84 -5.53
C PHE A 57 6.93 -4.09 -4.70
N GLU A 58 7.59 -5.19 -5.06
CA GLU A 58 7.51 -6.44 -4.31
C GLU A 58 7.97 -6.26 -2.85
N TYR A 59 9.14 -5.62 -2.67
CA TYR A 59 9.69 -5.33 -1.35
C TYR A 59 8.74 -4.47 -0.53
N TYR A 60 8.25 -3.38 -1.11
CA TYR A 60 7.42 -2.42 -0.40
C TYR A 60 6.06 -3.00 -0.03
N ILE A 61 5.38 -3.72 -0.95
CA ILE A 61 4.10 -4.38 -0.66
C ILE A 61 4.27 -5.35 0.52
N LEU A 62 5.30 -6.21 0.48
CA LEU A 62 5.49 -7.16 1.58
C LEU A 62 5.95 -6.48 2.87
N PHE A 63 6.68 -5.37 2.78
CA PHE A 63 7.09 -4.58 3.94
C PHE A 63 5.86 -3.98 4.64
N ILE A 64 4.99 -3.26 3.93
CA ILE A 64 3.80 -2.60 4.49
C ILE A 64 2.74 -3.61 4.95
N CYS A 65 2.56 -4.73 4.24
CA CYS A 65 1.56 -5.73 4.63
C CYS A 65 2.00 -6.55 5.86
N GLY A 66 3.24 -6.41 6.32
CA GLY A 66 3.80 -7.18 7.41
C GLY A 66 3.71 -6.52 8.78
N LYS A 67 4.00 -7.31 9.82
CA LYS A 67 4.25 -6.82 11.19
C LYS A 67 5.41 -5.84 11.31
N SER A 68 6.19 -5.62 10.24
CA SER A 68 7.34 -4.72 10.21
C SER A 68 6.98 -3.25 10.48
N MET A 69 5.68 -2.93 10.55
CA MET A 69 5.14 -1.63 10.94
C MET A 69 4.29 -1.70 12.22
N GLY A 70 4.41 -2.77 13.02
CA GLY A 70 3.75 -2.92 14.32
C GLY A 70 2.30 -3.45 14.30
N ILE A 71 1.73 -3.69 13.11
CA ILE A 71 0.36 -4.22 12.94
C ILE A 71 0.36 -5.31 11.86
N SER A 72 -0.43 -6.37 12.04
CA SER A 72 -0.50 -7.51 11.12
C SER A 72 -1.44 -7.32 9.92
N ARG A 73 -2.27 -6.27 9.94
CA ARG A 73 -3.30 -5.95 8.94
C ARG A 73 -3.30 -4.47 8.68
N TRP A 74 -3.45 -4.08 7.43
CA TRP A 74 -3.54 -2.69 7.02
C TRP A 74 -4.75 -2.51 6.12
N GLU A 75 -5.50 -1.44 6.33
CA GLU A 75 -6.47 -0.97 5.34
C GLU A 75 -5.76 -0.75 4.00
N CYS A 76 -6.46 -1.04 2.90
CA CYS A 76 -5.89 -0.94 1.57
C CYS A 76 -5.43 0.48 1.21
N ASN A 77 -5.94 1.53 1.87
CA ASN A 77 -5.44 2.91 1.74
C ASN A 77 -3.93 3.04 2.03
N ASN A 78 -3.34 2.09 2.77
CA ASN A 78 -1.90 2.03 3.03
C ASN A 78 -1.10 1.41 1.88
N LEU A 79 -1.74 0.89 0.82
CA LEU A 79 -1.10 0.54 -0.45
C LEU A 79 -0.78 1.83 -1.25
N ILE A 80 0.02 2.70 -0.62
CA ILE A 80 0.28 4.12 -0.95
C ILE A 80 0.73 4.37 -2.40
N LEU A 81 1.25 3.36 -3.10
CA LEU A 81 1.62 3.50 -4.51
C LEU A 81 0.43 3.62 -5.47
N LEU A 82 -0.79 3.35 -4.99
CA LEU A 82 -2.04 3.59 -5.72
C LEU A 82 -2.67 4.96 -5.38
N ASN A 83 -2.17 5.62 -4.34
CA ASN A 83 -2.73 6.87 -3.79
C ASN A 83 -1.78 8.07 -3.99
N ALA A 84 -0.92 8.01 -5.03
CA ALA A 84 -0.15 9.18 -5.42
C ALA A 84 -1.12 10.21 -5.99
N ASP A 85 -1.51 11.15 -5.12
CA ASP A 85 -2.27 12.35 -5.44
C ASP A 85 -1.86 12.87 -6.81
N THR A 86 -2.88 13.24 -7.58
CA THR A 86 -2.85 13.70 -8.96
C THR A 86 -1.92 14.89 -9.25
N ASP A 87 -1.26 15.45 -8.25
CA ASP A 87 -0.24 16.51 -8.37
C ASP A 87 1.20 15.97 -8.46
N SER A 88 1.51 14.78 -7.91
CA SER A 88 2.77 14.09 -8.19
C SER A 88 2.62 13.21 -9.43
N ASN A 89 3.10 13.75 -10.54
CA ASN A 89 3.13 13.18 -11.91
C ASN A 89 3.85 11.82 -12.08
N PHE A 90 4.00 10.99 -11.03
CA PHE A 90 4.67 9.70 -11.11
C PHE A 90 3.69 8.51 -11.28
N PHE A 91 2.48 8.57 -10.69
CA PHE A 91 1.50 7.47 -10.76
C PHE A 91 0.03 7.92 -10.94
N SER A 92 -0.22 9.07 -11.58
CA SER A 92 -1.58 9.51 -11.90
C SER A 92 -2.26 8.60 -12.92
N LEU A 93 -3.49 8.18 -12.63
CA LEU A 93 -4.34 7.31 -13.47
C LEU A 93 -4.73 7.88 -14.84
N ASN A 94 -4.31 9.08 -15.23
CA ASN A 94 -4.65 9.66 -16.54
C ASN A 94 -3.53 10.53 -17.17
N THR A 95 -2.24 10.25 -16.90
CA THR A 95 -1.15 10.99 -17.55
C THR A 95 -0.45 10.16 -18.65
N PRO A 96 -0.02 10.77 -19.77
CA PRO A 96 0.64 10.07 -20.89
C PRO A 96 2.10 9.65 -20.62
N LYS A 97 2.53 9.57 -19.34
CA LYS A 97 3.78 8.90 -18.92
C LYS A 97 3.44 7.46 -18.52
N SER A 98 4.34 6.50 -18.73
CA SER A 98 4.06 5.12 -18.31
C SER A 98 3.89 5.07 -16.79
N THR A 99 2.65 4.97 -16.33
CA THR A 99 2.34 4.79 -14.92
C THR A 99 2.56 3.32 -14.62
N TYR A 100 3.46 2.98 -13.70
CA TYR A 100 3.70 1.57 -13.33
C TYR A 100 2.55 0.98 -12.48
N ILE A 101 1.35 1.56 -12.56
CA ILE A 101 0.16 1.13 -11.80
C ILE A 101 -0.25 -0.27 -12.21
N SER A 102 -0.23 -0.55 -13.52
CA SER A 102 -0.56 -1.88 -14.04
C SER A 102 0.43 -2.94 -13.52
N GLU A 103 1.71 -2.59 -13.50
CA GLU A 103 2.77 -3.41 -12.93
C GLU A 103 2.60 -3.59 -11.41
N TYR A 104 2.24 -2.54 -10.67
CA TYR A 104 2.01 -2.60 -9.24
C TYR A 104 0.85 -3.54 -8.89
N ILE A 105 -0.30 -3.38 -9.57
CA ILE A 105 -1.46 -4.27 -9.43
C ILE A 105 -1.08 -5.71 -9.81
N ASN A 106 -0.25 -5.89 -10.85
CA ASN A 106 0.22 -7.21 -11.24
C ASN A 106 1.12 -7.86 -10.17
N ILE A 107 2.07 -7.13 -9.59
CA ILE A 107 2.90 -7.64 -8.48
C ILE A 107 2.02 -7.99 -7.28
N LEU A 108 1.08 -7.12 -6.91
CA LEU A 108 0.13 -7.37 -5.83
C LEU A 108 -0.66 -8.67 -6.06
N GLY A 109 -1.16 -8.86 -7.28
CA GLY A 109 -1.84 -10.09 -7.69
C GLY A 109 -0.95 -11.33 -7.63
N GLN A 110 0.29 -11.23 -8.11
CA GLN A 110 1.24 -12.34 -8.06
C GLN A 110 1.56 -12.75 -6.62
N LEU A 111 1.73 -11.77 -5.71
CA LEU A 111 1.94 -12.02 -4.28
C LEU A 111 0.73 -12.72 -3.65
N PHE A 112 -0.49 -12.30 -4.00
CA PHE A 112 -1.73 -12.94 -3.53
C PHE A 112 -1.86 -14.37 -4.06
N LEU A 113 -1.68 -14.58 -5.36
CA LEU A 113 -1.77 -15.90 -5.99
C LEU A 113 -0.71 -16.88 -5.47
N ALA A 114 0.49 -16.38 -5.17
CA ALA A 114 1.54 -17.16 -4.51
C ALA A 114 1.25 -17.44 -3.02
N GLY A 115 0.23 -16.80 -2.43
CA GLY A 115 -0.15 -16.93 -1.03
C GLY A 115 0.80 -16.21 -0.08
N TYR A 116 1.52 -15.19 -0.54
CA TYR A 116 2.38 -14.35 0.30
C TYR A 116 1.60 -13.25 1.02
N ILE A 117 0.51 -12.79 0.42
CA ILE A 117 -0.45 -11.89 1.04
C ILE A 117 -1.87 -12.45 0.92
N ASP A 118 -2.78 -11.93 1.73
CA ASP A 118 -4.22 -12.17 1.63
C ASP A 118 -4.99 -10.86 1.89
N PHE A 119 -6.25 -10.84 1.46
CA PHE A 119 -7.16 -9.73 1.68
C PHE A 119 -8.34 -10.19 2.53
N GLY A 120 -8.89 -9.29 3.34
CA GLY A 120 -10.11 -9.55 4.09
C GLY A 120 -11.09 -8.39 4.03
N SER A 121 -12.38 -8.75 4.08
CA SER A 121 -13.52 -7.81 4.10
C SER A 121 -14.08 -7.60 5.51
N TYR A 122 -13.60 -8.39 6.47
CA TYR A 122 -14.04 -8.41 7.86
C TYR A 122 -12.86 -8.74 8.76
N TYR A 123 -12.86 -8.19 9.97
CA TYR A 123 -11.99 -8.61 11.06
C TYR A 123 -12.73 -8.44 12.39
N ASP A 124 -12.38 -9.27 13.38
CA ASP A 124 -12.83 -9.05 14.75
C ASP A 124 -11.86 -8.09 15.48
N ASN A 125 -12.40 -7.31 16.42
CA ASN A 125 -11.63 -6.34 17.20
C ASN A 125 -10.83 -6.98 18.34
N ASP A 126 -11.02 -8.29 18.55
CA ASP A 126 -10.48 -9.02 19.70
C ASP A 126 -9.03 -9.47 19.46
N ASP A 127 -8.65 -9.74 18.21
CA ASP A 127 -7.27 -10.09 17.85
C ASP A 127 -6.76 -9.25 16.67
N ARG A 128 -5.87 -8.29 16.97
CA ARG A 128 -5.22 -7.43 15.96
C ARG A 128 -4.17 -8.17 15.12
N ASP A 129 -3.72 -9.34 15.57
CA ASP A 129 -2.70 -10.16 14.92
C ASP A 129 -3.27 -11.30 14.08
N LYS A 130 -4.54 -11.66 14.28
CA LYS A 130 -5.23 -12.65 13.46
C LYS A 130 -5.41 -12.14 12.04
N ILE A 131 -4.88 -12.89 11.07
CA ILE A 131 -4.93 -12.54 9.64
C ILE A 131 -5.60 -13.61 8.78
N ASP A 132 -5.93 -14.76 9.35
CA ASP A 132 -6.57 -15.87 8.65
C ASP A 132 -8.02 -15.99 9.11
N TYR A 133 -8.94 -15.64 8.20
CA TYR A 133 -10.38 -15.72 8.42
C TYR A 133 -11.02 -16.57 7.32
N PRO A 134 -12.09 -17.32 7.64
CA PRO A 134 -12.89 -18.00 6.61
C PRO A 134 -13.48 -17.03 5.56
N THR A 135 -13.57 -15.74 5.89
CA THR A 135 -14.02 -14.66 5.02
C THR A 135 -12.89 -14.01 4.23
N ASN A 136 -11.65 -14.51 4.27
CA ASN A 136 -10.58 -13.97 3.43
C ASN A 136 -10.87 -14.20 1.94
N LEU A 137 -10.33 -13.33 1.10
CA LEU A 137 -10.50 -13.39 -0.34
C LEU A 137 -10.00 -14.72 -0.91
N SER A 138 -8.92 -15.25 -0.34
CA SER A 138 -8.33 -16.52 -0.78
C SER A 138 -9.26 -17.75 -0.65
N TYR A 139 -10.38 -17.62 0.09
CA TYR A 139 -11.41 -18.65 0.25
C TYR A 139 -12.75 -18.33 -0.42
N TYR A 140 -12.89 -17.16 -1.08
CA TYR A 140 -14.20 -16.65 -1.52
C TYR A 140 -14.76 -17.32 -2.79
N LYS A 141 -13.91 -17.62 -3.78
CA LYS A 141 -14.31 -18.27 -5.04
C LYS A 141 -13.81 -19.71 -5.11
N GLU A 142 -14.20 -20.40 -6.18
CA GLU A 142 -13.79 -21.77 -6.52
C GLU A 142 -12.26 -21.96 -6.43
N ASP A 143 -11.52 -20.94 -6.86
CA ASP A 143 -10.08 -20.88 -6.72
C ASP A 143 -9.58 -19.42 -6.52
N LYS A 144 -8.34 -19.29 -6.07
CA LYS A 144 -7.70 -17.99 -5.81
C LYS A 144 -7.56 -17.13 -7.06
N TYR A 145 -7.41 -17.73 -8.24
CA TYR A 145 -7.27 -16.98 -9.48
C TYR A 145 -8.58 -16.27 -9.86
N GLN A 146 -9.71 -16.96 -9.74
CA GLN A 146 -11.04 -16.35 -9.91
C GLN A 146 -11.33 -15.30 -8.84
N ALA A 147 -10.94 -15.55 -7.59
CA ALA A 147 -11.07 -14.57 -6.51
C ALA A 147 -10.27 -13.28 -6.82
N TRP A 148 -9.03 -13.43 -7.30
CA TRP A 148 -8.19 -12.29 -7.71
C TRP A 148 -8.78 -11.51 -8.87
N ILE A 149 -9.24 -12.18 -9.95
CA ILE A 149 -9.86 -11.50 -11.10
C ILE A 149 -11.06 -10.68 -10.62
N TYR A 150 -11.96 -11.31 -9.87
CA TYR A 150 -13.15 -10.65 -9.36
C TYR A 150 -12.81 -9.43 -8.49
N PHE A 151 -11.87 -9.59 -7.55
CA PHE A 151 -11.40 -8.50 -6.70
C PHE A 151 -10.76 -7.37 -7.51
N ARG A 152 -9.78 -7.68 -8.38
CA ARG A 152 -9.07 -6.70 -9.20
C ARG A 152 -10.03 -5.86 -10.03
N ASP A 153 -10.95 -6.52 -10.71
CA ASP A 153 -11.87 -5.87 -11.64
C ASP A 153 -12.88 -4.98 -10.90
N ASN A 154 -13.35 -5.41 -9.72
CA ASN A 154 -14.33 -4.66 -8.92
C ASN A 154 -13.73 -3.70 -7.89
N PHE A 155 -12.41 -3.76 -7.65
CA PHE A 155 -11.74 -2.90 -6.68
C PHE A 155 -10.87 -1.83 -7.34
N PHE A 156 -10.02 -2.23 -8.28
CA PHE A 156 -9.12 -1.30 -8.98
C PHE A 156 -9.73 -0.72 -10.25
N TYR A 157 -10.41 -1.53 -11.07
CA TYR A 157 -10.90 -1.07 -12.38
C TYR A 157 -12.27 -0.39 -12.36
N THR A 158 -12.96 -0.40 -11.22
CA THR A 158 -14.21 0.35 -10.96
C THR A 158 -13.98 1.57 -10.06
N ASN A 159 -12.73 1.92 -9.76
CA ASN A 159 -12.34 2.99 -8.82
C ASN A 159 -12.85 2.82 -7.38
N ALA A 160 -13.21 1.61 -6.93
CA ALA A 160 -13.59 1.41 -5.52
C ALA A 160 -12.44 1.78 -4.55
N PHE A 161 -11.18 1.54 -4.96
CA PHE A 161 -10.00 1.98 -4.23
C PHE A 161 -9.92 3.50 -4.06
N LEU A 162 -10.38 4.27 -5.05
CA LEU A 162 -10.27 5.74 -5.09
C LEU A 162 -11.57 6.47 -4.78
N LYS A 163 -12.51 5.79 -4.11
CA LYS A 163 -13.75 6.43 -3.69
C LYS A 163 -13.45 7.57 -2.74
N SER A 164 -13.95 8.74 -3.09
CA SER A 164 -13.96 9.91 -2.23
C SER A 164 -15.17 9.88 -1.29
N ASP A 165 -15.18 10.75 -0.29
CA ASP A 165 -16.37 10.91 0.59
C ASP A 165 -17.64 11.29 -0.21
N GLU A 166 -17.49 11.91 -1.40
CA GLU A 166 -18.64 12.21 -2.29
C GLU A 166 -19.24 10.95 -2.94
N ASP A 167 -18.46 9.87 -3.03
CA ASP A 167 -18.86 8.58 -3.60
C ASP A 167 -19.42 7.60 -2.54
N ASP A 168 -19.44 8.00 -1.27
CA ASP A 168 -19.92 7.15 -0.18
C ASP A 168 -21.42 6.86 -0.32
N ILE A 169 -21.77 5.61 -0.04
CA ILE A 169 -23.15 5.18 0.12
C ILE A 169 -23.44 5.14 1.61
N LEU A 170 -24.39 5.96 2.04
CA LEU A 170 -24.83 6.08 3.42
C LEU A 170 -26.07 5.21 3.64
N ILE A 171 -26.07 4.40 4.69
CA ILE A 171 -27.22 3.63 5.13
C ILE A 171 -27.92 4.37 6.26
N TYR A 172 -29.19 4.71 6.05
CA TYR A 172 -30.07 5.30 7.05
C TYR A 172 -31.44 4.62 6.98
N LYS A 173 -31.91 4.05 8.11
CA LYS A 173 -33.17 3.30 8.17
C LYS A 173 -33.30 2.25 7.06
N ASP A 174 -32.25 1.46 6.87
CA ASP A 174 -32.14 0.38 5.88
C ASP A 174 -32.28 0.83 4.41
N GLN A 175 -32.08 2.13 4.14
CA GLN A 175 -32.09 2.70 2.79
C GLN A 175 -30.75 3.33 2.46
N GLU A 176 -30.37 3.24 1.18
CA GLU A 176 -29.15 3.82 0.61
C GLU A 176 -29.38 5.30 0.24
N TYR A 177 -28.44 6.14 0.63
CA TYR A 177 -28.38 7.56 0.29
C TYR A 177 -26.99 7.95 -0.17
N THR A 178 -26.92 8.99 -0.98
CA THR A 178 -25.73 9.83 -1.14
C THR A 178 -25.81 11.01 -0.17
N GLU A 179 -24.69 11.72 0.03
CA GLU A 179 -24.67 12.98 0.78
C GLU A 179 -25.77 13.97 0.30
N LYS A 180 -26.02 14.01 -1.01
CA LYS A 180 -27.00 14.91 -1.65
C LYS A 180 -28.46 14.51 -1.43
N THR A 181 -28.73 13.22 -1.24
CA THR A 181 -30.10 12.68 -1.11
C THR A 181 -30.49 12.39 0.32
N LEU A 182 -29.53 12.40 1.25
CA LEU A 182 -29.74 12.12 2.66
C LEU A 182 -30.71 13.16 3.27
N PRO A 183 -31.77 12.74 3.99
CA PRO A 183 -32.66 13.67 4.66
C PRO A 183 -31.96 14.38 5.81
N LYS A 184 -32.49 15.56 6.20
CA LYS A 184 -32.02 16.25 7.41
C LYS A 184 -32.26 15.36 8.63
N LEU A 185 -31.17 15.03 9.32
CA LEU A 185 -31.20 14.19 10.50
C LEU A 185 -31.73 14.94 11.70
N LYS A 186 -32.44 14.20 12.56
CA LYS A 186 -32.75 14.67 13.90
C LYS A 186 -31.60 14.30 14.85
N GLU A 187 -31.50 15.03 15.95
CA GLU A 187 -30.54 14.73 17.00
C GLU A 187 -30.69 13.27 17.47
N GLY A 188 -29.57 12.55 17.55
CA GLY A 188 -29.52 11.15 17.96
C GLY A 188 -29.78 10.12 16.86
N GLU A 189 -30.07 10.54 15.63
CA GLU A 189 -30.18 9.60 14.50
C GLU A 189 -28.80 9.16 14.00
N ILE A 190 -28.66 7.86 13.71
CA ILE A 190 -27.39 7.23 13.29
C ILE A 190 -27.42 6.96 11.79
N ILE A 191 -26.30 7.23 11.13
CA ILE A 191 -26.03 6.86 9.75
C ILE A 191 -24.81 5.95 9.74
N TYR A 192 -24.79 4.99 8.83
CA TYR A 192 -23.63 4.15 8.58
C TYR A 192 -23.03 4.48 7.22
N SER A 193 -21.77 4.88 7.20
CA SER A 193 -20.98 4.94 5.96
C SER A 193 -20.66 3.52 5.51
N THR A 194 -20.93 3.19 4.25
CA THR A 194 -20.50 1.89 3.72
C THR A 194 -19.00 1.85 3.49
N MET A 195 -18.36 2.99 3.20
CA MET A 195 -16.91 3.09 3.05
C MET A 195 -16.13 2.73 4.32
N TYR A 196 -16.63 3.07 5.50
CA TYR A 196 -15.94 2.84 6.77
C TYR A 196 -16.54 1.68 7.60
N SER A 197 -17.44 0.90 7.00
CA SER A 197 -18.12 -0.23 7.67
C SER A 197 -17.65 -1.59 7.15
N PRO A 198 -17.80 -2.67 7.93
CA PRO A 198 -17.54 -4.03 7.47
C PRO A 198 -18.24 -4.33 6.13
N THR A 199 -17.58 -5.09 5.27
CA THR A 199 -18.08 -5.38 3.92
C THR A 199 -18.03 -6.87 3.61
N SER A 200 -18.62 -7.24 2.47
CA SER A 200 -18.63 -8.60 1.95
C SER A 200 -18.11 -8.63 0.52
N TRP A 201 -17.50 -9.75 0.13
CA TRP A 201 -17.12 -9.97 -1.26
C TRP A 201 -18.31 -10.00 -2.22
N ASP A 202 -19.53 -10.21 -1.72
CA ASP A 202 -20.75 -10.19 -2.53
C ASP A 202 -21.30 -8.77 -2.79
N THR A 203 -20.75 -7.74 -2.16
CA THR A 203 -21.23 -6.36 -2.24
C THR A 203 -20.16 -5.38 -2.73
N PRO A 204 -19.61 -5.54 -3.96
CA PRO A 204 -18.53 -4.70 -4.48
C PRO A 204 -18.87 -3.22 -4.54
N LYS A 205 -20.15 -2.87 -4.68
CA LYS A 205 -20.61 -1.48 -4.65
C LYS A 205 -20.29 -0.76 -3.33
N TYR A 206 -20.07 -1.46 -2.22
CA TYR A 206 -19.73 -0.89 -0.91
C TYR A 206 -18.24 -0.89 -0.61
N TRP A 207 -17.41 -1.52 -1.45
CA TRP A 207 -15.97 -1.58 -1.20
C TRP A 207 -15.32 -0.20 -1.25
N SER A 208 -14.29 -0.01 -0.43
CA SER A 208 -13.45 1.17 -0.37
C SER A 208 -12.03 0.77 0.05
N GLU A 209 -11.07 1.69 -0.08
CA GLU A 209 -9.73 1.50 0.48
C GLU A 209 -9.70 1.41 2.02
N TYR A 210 -10.78 1.78 2.71
CA TYR A 210 -10.89 1.81 4.17
C TYR A 210 -11.56 0.57 4.78
N ASN A 211 -12.37 -0.17 4.02
CA ASN A 211 -13.08 -1.35 4.55
C ASN A 211 -12.55 -2.71 4.07
N ILE A 212 -11.58 -2.71 3.16
CA ILE A 212 -10.81 -3.89 2.79
C ILE A 212 -9.42 -3.76 3.40
N TRP A 213 -8.97 -4.83 4.04
CA TRP A 213 -7.62 -4.91 4.57
C TRP A 213 -6.78 -5.92 3.80
N VAL A 214 -5.46 -5.75 3.89
CA VAL A 214 -4.43 -6.62 3.33
C VAL A 214 -3.45 -7.01 4.44
N ALA A 215 -2.95 -8.25 4.38
CA ALA A 215 -1.97 -8.77 5.33
C ALA A 215 -0.97 -9.71 4.67
N ARG A 216 0.27 -9.70 5.19
CA ARG A 216 1.32 -10.66 4.83
C ARG A 216 1.10 -11.97 5.58
N THR A 217 1.00 -13.08 4.86
CA THR A 217 0.80 -14.40 5.44
C THR A 217 2.06 -14.92 6.14
N GLN A 218 1.98 -16.06 6.84
CA GLN A 218 3.18 -16.74 7.35
C GLN A 218 4.14 -17.12 6.22
N LYS A 219 3.62 -17.57 5.08
CA LYS A 219 4.42 -17.89 3.88
C LYS A 219 5.10 -16.64 3.35
N GLY A 220 4.38 -15.52 3.26
CA GLY A 220 4.94 -14.23 2.83
C GLY A 220 5.98 -13.69 3.81
N THR A 221 5.79 -13.88 5.11
CA THR A 221 6.76 -13.47 6.13
C THR A 221 8.05 -14.27 6.02
N LYS A 222 7.95 -15.58 5.81
CA LYS A 222 9.13 -16.43 5.55
C LYS A 222 9.89 -15.96 4.32
N TYR A 223 9.19 -15.77 3.21
CA TYR A 223 9.79 -15.28 1.95
C TYR A 223 10.44 -13.90 2.13
N PHE A 224 9.76 -12.97 2.80
CA PHE A 224 10.28 -11.62 3.03
C PHE A 224 11.56 -11.65 3.86
N ASN A 225 11.55 -12.33 5.00
CA ASN A 225 12.68 -12.33 5.94
C ASN A 225 13.89 -13.13 5.42
N GLU A 226 13.66 -14.27 4.77
CA GLU A 226 14.74 -15.19 4.39
C GLU A 226 15.30 -14.91 2.98
N VAL A 227 14.50 -14.29 2.10
CA VAL A 227 14.85 -14.12 0.68
C VAL A 227 14.83 -12.66 0.28
N LEU A 228 13.66 -12.01 0.31
CA LEU A 228 13.49 -10.72 -0.35
C LEU A 228 14.25 -9.61 0.36
N ALA A 229 14.10 -9.48 1.68
CA ALA A 229 14.72 -8.38 2.43
C ALA A 229 16.26 -8.47 2.49
N PRO A 230 16.88 -9.63 2.73
CA PRO A 230 18.34 -9.76 2.63
C PRO A 230 18.88 -9.49 1.22
N LYS A 231 18.19 -9.97 0.17
CA LYS A 231 18.56 -9.70 -1.22
C LYS A 231 18.50 -8.20 -1.51
N PHE A 232 17.38 -7.56 -1.17
CA PHE A 232 17.16 -6.13 -1.36
C PHE A 232 18.20 -5.30 -0.61
N TYR A 233 18.47 -5.63 0.66
CA TYR A 233 19.50 -4.94 1.45
C TYR A 233 20.88 -5.05 0.80
N ASN A 234 21.32 -6.26 0.43
CA ASN A 234 22.63 -6.45 -0.17
C ASN A 234 22.79 -5.71 -1.50
N LYS A 235 21.70 -5.58 -2.27
CA LYS A 235 21.68 -4.84 -3.52
C LYS A 235 21.93 -3.34 -3.34
N TYR A 236 21.37 -2.73 -2.29
CA TYR A 236 21.37 -1.27 -2.13
C TYR A 236 22.14 -0.71 -0.92
N LYS A 237 22.76 -1.56 -0.07
CA LYS A 237 23.43 -1.14 1.18
C LYS A 237 24.57 -0.15 1.02
N ASP A 238 25.21 -0.12 -0.14
CA ASP A 238 26.37 0.73 -0.45
C ASP A 238 25.95 2.07 -1.10
N LEU A 239 24.64 2.28 -1.28
CA LEU A 239 24.08 3.49 -1.87
C LEU A 239 23.89 4.58 -0.80
N GLU A 240 24.36 5.78 -1.12
CA GLU A 240 24.20 7.00 -0.32
C GLU A 240 23.67 8.14 -1.20
N VAL A 241 23.03 9.12 -0.55
CA VAL A 241 22.55 10.34 -1.18
C VAL A 241 23.18 11.56 -0.50
N GLU A 242 23.62 12.52 -1.32
CA GLU A 242 24.09 13.82 -0.85
C GLU A 242 22.94 14.84 -0.97
N ILE A 243 22.52 15.43 0.16
CA ILE A 243 21.42 16.39 0.25
C ILE A 243 21.92 17.72 0.84
N ASP A 244 21.50 18.85 0.27
CA ASP A 244 21.83 20.18 0.80
C ASP A 244 20.99 20.57 2.04
N ASN A 245 21.27 21.72 2.64
CA ASN A 245 20.52 22.23 3.80
C ASN A 245 19.09 22.72 3.46
N LYS A 246 18.73 22.78 2.17
CA LYS A 246 17.39 23.10 1.68
C LYS A 246 16.60 21.85 1.33
N GLY A 247 17.22 20.67 1.38
CA GLY A 247 16.58 19.40 1.09
C GLY A 247 16.65 18.95 -0.38
N ASN A 248 17.48 19.59 -1.21
CA ASN A 248 17.68 19.17 -2.59
C ASN A 248 18.68 18.00 -2.67
N VAL A 249 18.34 16.97 -3.45
CA VAL A 249 19.28 15.90 -3.80
C VAL A 249 20.33 16.45 -4.76
N ILE A 250 21.59 16.45 -4.33
CA ILE A 250 22.74 16.92 -5.11
C ILE A 250 23.25 15.81 -6.02
N ARG A 251 23.44 14.61 -5.47
CA ARG A 251 23.85 13.42 -6.21
C ARG A 251 23.70 12.15 -5.38
N TRP A 252 23.79 11.03 -6.07
CA TRP A 252 23.91 9.70 -5.49
C TRP A 252 25.37 9.26 -5.50
N ILE A 253 25.76 8.49 -4.49
CA ILE A 253 27.13 8.01 -4.26
C ILE A 253 27.06 6.51 -4.00
N GLY A 254 28.00 5.74 -4.56
CA GLY A 254 28.02 4.29 -4.46
C GLY A 254 27.43 3.60 -5.68
N GLY A 255 27.31 2.27 -5.61
CA GLY A 255 26.80 1.42 -6.68
C GLY A 255 25.68 0.50 -6.20
N VAL A 256 24.89 0.01 -7.16
CA VAL A 256 23.92 -1.06 -6.93
C VAL A 256 24.62 -2.39 -7.21
N ASN A 257 24.59 -3.32 -6.26
CA ASN A 257 25.20 -4.63 -6.41
C ASN A 257 24.30 -5.52 -7.29
N GLY A 258 24.91 -6.18 -8.29
CA GLY A 258 24.22 -7.09 -9.22
C GLY A 258 23.90 -8.46 -8.63
#